data_AF-A0A3S1CU38-F1
#
_entry.id   AF-A0A3S1CU38-F1
#
_cell.length_a   1.000
_cell.length_b   1.000
_cell.length_c   1.000
_cell.angle_alpha   90.00
_cell.angle_beta   90.00
_cell.angle_gamma   90.00
#
_symmetry.space_group_name_H-M   'P 1'
#
loop_
_entity.id
_entity.type
_entity.pdbx_description
1 polymer ?
#
loop_
_entity_poly.entity_id
_entity_poly.type
_entity_poly.pdbx_seq_one_letter_code
_entity_poly.pdbx_strand_id
1 'polypeptide(L)'
;MTVNLINELATFRKDDHYHPEVDISKILNRYYPKSVAGLVQGMSDTIAAFYGILLHHARNLGGAGMPDALSRSLMYALGKEKATGVSAMYPDLERNARGIGEVAIAVIFMASPEYNFSISRYSAEEVTFVLGGQDRYHRAARQLGLSNLLQWPVVLPFMEAICDVIAPEWTISCNEASINNGSECNYAFRIHLRTEIHPLPDIQPGMRPPFYRPPDTKLKAAGKYIEIETASIKEFSGNHFADLLQICISGIAWNTNRLCPAEEDQYMLGSKLRVFRTGAFLTDTRCRVVIENMTIDKRRHSSFIRLFGENGEMIYFAEFDYQMWGKQVFCRKFAALRDTAAITADRNILLPVPVRINFDDPFRYEAIIPAVDKSLCQGHFDGYPVVPALLLFKILCIESEKWIQDIVAPAADKNPVLDSIAIFPQQMMQAGVFYRVTVTVHQASAQLFKFVNTVTGIEAPETVLLCVEFDWEI
;
A
#
# COMPACT_ATOMS: atom_id res chain seq x y z
N MET A 1 -33.39 16.91 -39.27
CA MET A 1 -32.87 15.52 -39.24
C MET A 1 -33.13 14.87 -37.87
N THR A 2 -34.39 14.64 -37.49
CA THR A 2 -34.77 14.10 -36.17
C THR A 2 -35.24 12.65 -36.21
N VAL A 3 -35.43 12.07 -37.42
CA VAL A 3 -35.97 10.72 -37.63
C VAL A 3 -34.90 9.61 -37.53
N ASN A 4 -33.61 9.94 -37.62
CA ASN A 4 -32.56 8.92 -37.74
C ASN A 4 -32.17 8.24 -36.40
N LEU A 5 -32.02 8.99 -35.31
CA LEU A 5 -31.54 8.44 -34.04
C LEU A 5 -32.52 7.48 -33.37
N ILE A 6 -33.83 7.79 -33.42
CA ILE A 6 -34.86 6.90 -32.85
C ILE A 6 -34.86 5.57 -33.59
N ASN A 7 -34.73 5.58 -34.92
CA ASN A 7 -34.72 4.37 -35.72
C ASN A 7 -33.45 3.54 -35.50
N GLU A 8 -32.28 4.17 -35.39
CA GLU A 8 -31.02 3.47 -35.09
C GLU A 8 -31.07 2.78 -33.72
N LEU A 9 -31.61 3.47 -32.70
CA LEU A 9 -31.73 2.94 -31.34
C LEU A 9 -32.92 2.00 -31.14
N ALA A 10 -33.94 2.04 -31.99
CA ALA A 10 -35.11 1.16 -31.91
C ALA A 10 -34.69 -0.32 -31.95
N THR A 11 -33.58 -0.65 -32.61
CA THR A 11 -33.00 -2.00 -32.63
C THR A 11 -32.71 -2.55 -31.24
N PHE A 12 -32.31 -1.69 -30.28
CA PHE A 12 -32.04 -2.07 -28.89
C PHE A 12 -33.30 -2.14 -28.02
N ARG A 13 -34.43 -1.61 -28.50
CA ARG A 13 -35.69 -1.45 -27.74
C ARG A 13 -36.87 -2.19 -28.38
N LYS A 14 -36.61 -2.99 -29.42
CA LYS A 14 -37.62 -3.71 -30.21
C LYS A 14 -38.42 -4.74 -29.38
N ASP A 15 -37.82 -5.20 -28.29
CA ASP A 15 -38.39 -6.19 -27.38
C ASP A 15 -39.02 -5.53 -26.13
N ASP A 16 -39.11 -4.20 -26.10
CA ASP A 16 -39.77 -3.49 -25.01
C ASP A 16 -41.29 -3.65 -25.10
N HIS A 17 -41.90 -4.08 -23.99
CA HIS A 17 -43.36 -4.17 -23.85
C HIS A 17 -43.86 -3.05 -22.93
N TYR A 18 -44.69 -2.16 -23.49
CA TYR A 18 -45.27 -1.05 -22.77
C TYR A 18 -46.71 -1.35 -22.33
N HIS A 19 -47.08 -0.91 -21.13
CA HIS A 19 -48.46 -1.01 -20.67
C HIS A 19 -49.39 -0.14 -21.57
N PRO A 20 -50.61 -0.59 -21.90
CA PRO A 20 -51.50 0.11 -22.85
C PRO A 20 -51.84 1.55 -22.47
N GLU A 21 -51.81 1.88 -21.18
CA GLU A 21 -52.10 3.23 -20.66
C GLU A 21 -50.91 4.20 -20.75
N VAL A 22 -49.71 3.71 -21.08
CA VAL A 22 -48.51 4.55 -21.17
C VAL A 22 -48.46 5.22 -22.55
N ASP A 23 -48.55 6.55 -22.57
CA ASP A 23 -48.30 7.36 -23.76
C ASP A 23 -46.80 7.47 -24.05
N ILE A 24 -46.28 6.46 -24.76
CA ILE A 24 -44.87 6.38 -25.14
C ILE A 24 -44.46 7.54 -26.04
N SER A 25 -45.33 8.01 -26.92
CA SER A 25 -45.04 9.15 -27.80
C SER A 25 -44.74 10.41 -26.98
N LYS A 26 -45.50 10.64 -25.89
CA LYS A 26 -45.25 11.75 -24.96
C LYS A 26 -43.96 11.58 -24.18
N ILE A 27 -43.64 10.37 -23.70
CA ILE A 27 -42.38 10.10 -22.98
C ILE A 27 -41.18 10.34 -23.90
N LEU A 28 -41.21 9.80 -25.11
CA LEU A 28 -40.15 9.97 -26.11
C LEU A 28 -39.97 11.45 -26.46
N ASN A 29 -41.06 12.18 -26.73
CA ASN A 29 -40.97 13.61 -27.03
C ASN A 29 -40.39 14.44 -25.87
N ARG A 30 -40.59 14.00 -24.61
CA ARG A 30 -40.13 14.74 -23.44
C ARG A 30 -38.69 14.43 -23.03
N TYR A 31 -38.31 13.15 -23.05
CA TYR A 31 -37.05 12.69 -22.43
C TYR A 31 -36.04 12.12 -23.42
N TYR A 32 -36.46 11.78 -24.65
CA TYR A 32 -35.55 11.21 -25.61
C TYR A 32 -34.55 12.27 -26.12
N PRO A 33 -33.26 11.93 -26.26
CA PRO A 33 -32.28 12.86 -26.78
C PRO A 33 -32.65 13.28 -28.20
N LYS A 34 -32.58 14.59 -28.45
CA LYS A 34 -32.97 15.18 -29.75
C LYS A 34 -31.91 15.00 -30.84
N SER A 35 -30.71 14.57 -30.48
CA SER A 35 -29.58 14.38 -31.38
C SER A 35 -28.57 13.38 -30.80
N VAL A 36 -27.69 12.84 -31.65
CA VAL A 36 -26.56 11.97 -31.23
C VAL A 36 -25.70 12.69 -30.19
N ALA A 37 -25.39 13.97 -30.44
CA ALA A 37 -24.65 14.80 -29.49
C ALA A 37 -25.37 14.89 -28.13
N GLY A 38 -26.69 15.05 -28.12
CA GLY A 38 -27.47 15.08 -26.88
C GLY A 38 -27.47 13.75 -26.12
N LEU A 39 -27.53 12.62 -26.83
CA LEU A 39 -27.41 11.28 -26.24
C LEU A 39 -26.02 11.08 -25.62
N VAL A 40 -24.99 11.37 -26.39
CA VAL A 40 -23.58 11.22 -26.01
C VAL A 40 -23.25 12.10 -24.80
N GLN A 41 -23.75 13.35 -24.78
CA GLN A 41 -23.62 14.24 -23.63
C GLN A 41 -24.34 13.68 -22.39
N GLY A 42 -25.58 13.20 -22.53
CA GLY A 42 -26.33 12.60 -21.42
C GLY A 42 -25.64 11.35 -20.83
N MET A 43 -25.05 10.51 -21.67
CA MET A 43 -24.22 9.39 -21.21
C MET A 43 -22.95 9.86 -20.49
N SER A 44 -22.26 10.87 -21.05
CA SER A 44 -21.08 11.50 -20.44
C SER A 44 -21.38 12.04 -19.04
N ASP A 45 -22.49 12.78 -18.90
CA ASP A 45 -22.94 13.34 -17.62
C ASP A 45 -23.30 12.26 -16.60
N THR A 46 -23.94 11.17 -17.05
CA THR A 46 -24.25 10.02 -16.18
C THR A 46 -22.98 9.37 -15.65
N ILE A 47 -21.98 9.12 -16.51
CA ILE A 47 -20.69 8.53 -16.12
C ILE A 47 -19.94 9.45 -15.16
N ALA A 48 -19.91 10.75 -15.45
CA ALA A 48 -19.29 11.74 -14.58
C ALA A 48 -19.97 11.79 -13.20
N ALA A 49 -21.30 11.68 -13.15
CA ALA A 49 -22.05 11.60 -11.90
C ALA A 49 -21.69 10.34 -11.09
N PHE A 50 -21.60 9.17 -11.73
CA PHE A 50 -21.14 7.94 -11.05
C PHE A 50 -19.76 8.12 -10.44
N TYR A 51 -18.81 8.69 -11.20
CA TYR A 51 -17.48 9.01 -10.72
C TYR A 51 -17.54 9.96 -9.50
N GLY A 52 -18.24 11.08 -9.60
CA GLY A 52 -18.36 12.05 -8.51
C GLY A 52 -18.98 11.45 -7.24
N ILE A 53 -20.07 10.68 -7.39
CA ILE A 53 -20.77 10.01 -6.28
C ILE A 53 -19.85 9.00 -5.61
N LEU A 54 -19.12 8.20 -6.38
CA LEU A 54 -18.15 7.24 -5.85
C LEU A 54 -17.07 7.94 -5.02
N LEU A 55 -16.52 9.05 -5.53
CA LEU A 55 -15.53 9.83 -4.77
C LEU A 55 -16.12 10.47 -3.51
N HIS A 56 -17.38 10.91 -3.56
CA HIS A 56 -18.07 11.43 -2.39
C HIS A 56 -18.24 10.36 -1.30
N HIS A 57 -18.62 9.14 -1.67
CA HIS A 57 -18.67 8.01 -0.73
C HIS A 57 -17.28 7.65 -0.20
N ALA A 58 -16.27 7.67 -1.06
CA ALA A 58 -14.89 7.43 -0.65
C ALA A 58 -14.42 8.46 0.41
N ARG A 59 -14.78 9.74 0.25
CA ARG A 59 -14.55 10.77 1.27
C ARG A 59 -15.24 10.43 2.59
N ASN A 60 -16.50 10.01 2.54
CA ASN A 60 -17.29 9.72 3.74
C ASN A 60 -16.76 8.52 4.51
N LEU A 61 -16.20 7.52 3.82
CA LEU A 61 -15.64 6.32 4.42
C LEU A 61 -14.17 6.46 4.85
N GLY A 62 -13.36 7.17 4.05
CA GLY A 62 -11.89 7.17 4.16
C GLY A 62 -11.26 8.55 4.42
N GLY A 63 -12.07 9.59 4.62
CA GLY A 63 -11.61 10.95 4.88
C GLY A 63 -11.14 11.70 3.63
N ALA A 64 -10.61 12.92 3.84
CA ALA A 64 -10.36 13.90 2.77
C ALA A 64 -9.31 13.47 1.73
N GLY A 65 -8.40 12.55 2.06
CA GLY A 65 -7.38 12.05 1.13
C GLY A 65 -7.83 10.86 0.27
N MET A 66 -8.95 10.22 0.59
CA MET A 66 -9.43 9.04 -0.14
C MET A 66 -9.94 9.36 -1.56
N PRO A 67 -10.61 10.50 -1.83
CA PRO A 67 -11.06 10.83 -3.19
C PRO A 67 -9.94 10.87 -4.22
N ASP A 68 -8.81 11.53 -3.93
CA ASP A 68 -7.68 11.59 -4.87
C ASP A 68 -7.08 10.21 -5.12
N ALA A 69 -6.86 9.45 -4.05
CA ALA A 69 -6.29 8.11 -4.14
C ALA A 69 -7.17 7.17 -4.99
N LEU A 70 -8.48 7.18 -4.75
CA LEU A 70 -9.43 6.39 -5.52
C LEU A 70 -9.51 6.86 -6.97
N SER A 71 -9.55 8.18 -7.21
CA SER A 71 -9.54 8.77 -8.54
C SER A 71 -8.33 8.31 -9.36
N ARG A 72 -7.12 8.46 -8.79
CA ARG A 72 -5.86 8.04 -9.44
C ARG A 72 -5.87 6.55 -9.76
N SER A 73 -6.26 5.71 -8.79
CA SER A 73 -6.32 4.26 -8.97
C SER A 73 -7.33 3.84 -10.03
N LEU A 74 -8.53 4.43 -10.01
CA LEU A 74 -9.60 4.13 -10.96
C LEU A 74 -9.19 4.54 -12.38
N MET A 75 -8.67 5.76 -12.55
CA MET A 75 -8.24 6.28 -13.85
C MET A 75 -7.11 5.45 -14.43
N TYR A 76 -6.11 5.08 -13.61
CA TYR A 76 -5.03 4.19 -14.03
C TYR A 76 -5.57 2.80 -14.45
N ALA A 77 -6.45 2.19 -13.65
CA ALA A 77 -7.05 0.89 -13.99
C ALA A 77 -7.86 0.94 -15.31
N LEU A 78 -8.63 2.00 -15.52
CA LEU A 78 -9.37 2.23 -16.77
C LEU A 78 -8.43 2.40 -17.97
N GLY A 79 -7.33 3.14 -17.81
CA GLY A 79 -6.33 3.33 -18.86
C GLY A 79 -5.67 2.01 -19.25
N LYS A 80 -5.30 1.21 -18.25
CA LYS A 80 -4.72 -0.12 -18.43
C LYS A 80 -5.66 -1.05 -19.20
N GLU A 81 -6.93 -1.10 -18.79
CA GLU A 81 -7.95 -1.94 -19.42
C GLU A 81 -8.15 -1.54 -20.90
N LYS A 82 -8.27 -0.23 -21.17
CA LYS A 82 -8.43 0.26 -22.54
C LYS A 82 -7.22 -0.01 -23.41
N ALA A 83 -6.01 0.25 -22.91
CA ALA A 83 -4.78 -0.01 -23.64
C ALA A 83 -4.59 -1.51 -23.94
N THR A 84 -4.98 -2.37 -23.00
CA THR A 84 -4.93 -3.84 -23.17
C THR A 84 -5.88 -4.28 -24.27
N GLY A 85 -7.14 -3.82 -24.25
CA GLY A 85 -8.12 -4.13 -25.28
C GLY A 85 -7.70 -3.65 -26.67
N VAL A 86 -7.18 -2.42 -26.77
CA VAL A 86 -6.69 -1.87 -28.06
C VAL A 86 -5.46 -2.65 -28.55
N SER A 87 -4.51 -2.97 -27.68
CA SER A 87 -3.34 -3.79 -28.04
C SER A 87 -3.72 -5.18 -28.55
N ALA A 88 -4.77 -5.79 -27.99
CA ALA A 88 -5.26 -7.09 -28.43
C ALA A 88 -5.95 -7.02 -29.80
N MET A 89 -6.66 -5.91 -30.09
CA MET A 89 -7.32 -5.69 -31.38
C MET A 89 -6.35 -5.29 -32.49
N TYR A 90 -5.24 -4.61 -32.15
CA TYR A 90 -4.25 -4.12 -33.10
C TYR A 90 -2.83 -4.57 -32.71
N PRO A 91 -2.45 -5.82 -33.02
CA PRO A 91 -1.14 -6.37 -32.66
C PRO A 91 0.04 -5.58 -33.25
N ASP A 92 -0.17 -4.95 -34.40
CA ASP A 92 0.84 -4.20 -35.16
C ASP A 92 1.04 -2.75 -34.67
N LEU A 93 0.38 -2.35 -33.57
CA LEU A 93 0.52 -1.02 -32.98
C LEU A 93 1.99 -0.71 -32.63
N GLU A 94 2.47 0.46 -33.04
CA GLU A 94 3.85 0.88 -32.78
C GLU A 94 4.18 0.94 -31.27
N ARG A 95 5.31 0.36 -30.87
CA ARG A 95 5.76 0.31 -29.46
C ARG A 95 6.64 1.52 -29.09
N ASN A 96 6.17 2.72 -29.44
CA ASN A 96 6.88 3.99 -29.25
C ASN A 96 5.88 5.13 -28.94
N ALA A 97 6.32 6.40 -28.95
CA ALA A 97 5.44 7.54 -28.67
C ALA A 97 4.21 7.62 -29.58
N ARG A 98 4.31 7.21 -30.86
CA ARG A 98 3.19 7.26 -31.82
C ARG A 98 2.07 6.31 -31.42
N GLY A 99 2.40 5.05 -31.14
CA GLY A 99 1.37 4.08 -30.74
C GLY A 99 0.69 4.47 -29.43
N ILE A 100 1.42 5.06 -28.48
CA ILE A 100 0.81 5.64 -27.26
C ILE A 100 -0.14 6.78 -27.63
N GLY A 101 0.31 7.71 -28.49
CA GLY A 101 -0.52 8.83 -28.96
C GLY A 101 -1.78 8.37 -29.70
N GLU A 102 -1.66 7.37 -30.56
CA GLU A 102 -2.79 6.77 -31.30
C GLU A 102 -3.84 6.18 -30.35
N VAL A 103 -3.42 5.42 -29.34
CA VAL A 103 -4.32 4.86 -28.34
C VAL A 103 -4.99 5.98 -27.53
N ALA A 104 -4.25 7.00 -27.12
CA ALA A 104 -4.80 8.14 -26.38
C ALA A 104 -5.90 8.85 -27.20
N ILE A 105 -5.63 9.11 -28.49
CA ILE A 105 -6.58 9.72 -29.42
C ILE A 105 -7.82 8.84 -29.59
N ALA A 106 -7.64 7.54 -29.85
CA ALA A 106 -8.72 6.59 -30.04
C ALA A 106 -9.66 6.55 -28.82
N VAL A 107 -9.10 6.51 -27.61
CA VAL A 107 -9.89 6.54 -26.38
C VAL A 107 -10.66 7.86 -26.25
N ILE A 108 -10.03 9.00 -26.52
CA ILE A 108 -10.71 10.30 -26.44
C ILE A 108 -11.92 10.32 -27.38
N PHE A 109 -11.77 9.86 -28.63
CA PHE A 109 -12.87 9.76 -29.59
C PHE A 109 -14.00 8.84 -29.11
N MET A 110 -13.67 7.72 -28.48
CA MET A 110 -14.69 6.75 -28.06
C MET A 110 -15.40 7.14 -26.76
N ALA A 111 -14.72 7.82 -25.85
CA ALA A 111 -15.17 7.94 -24.46
C ALA A 111 -15.29 9.38 -23.96
N SER A 112 -14.73 10.37 -24.64
CA SER A 112 -14.61 11.74 -24.12
C SER A 112 -15.02 12.79 -25.17
N PRO A 113 -16.32 12.85 -25.51
CA PRO A 113 -16.85 13.71 -26.56
C PRO A 113 -16.70 15.22 -26.28
N GLU A 114 -16.45 15.57 -25.02
CA GLU A 114 -16.30 16.95 -24.54
C GLU A 114 -14.86 17.47 -24.61
N TYR A 115 -13.91 16.58 -24.87
CA TYR A 115 -12.53 16.95 -25.07
C TYR A 115 -12.22 17.15 -26.54
N ASN A 116 -11.45 18.20 -26.79
CA ASN A 116 -10.82 18.49 -28.06
C ASN A 116 -9.31 18.34 -27.87
N PHE A 117 -8.59 18.00 -28.93
CA PHE A 117 -7.14 17.93 -28.86
C PHE A 117 -6.47 18.61 -30.05
N SER A 118 -5.25 19.11 -29.83
CA SER A 118 -4.35 19.59 -30.89
C SER A 118 -2.97 18.99 -30.69
N ILE A 119 -2.43 18.38 -31.74
CA ILE A 119 -1.11 17.74 -31.71
C ILE A 119 -0.10 18.70 -32.32
N SER A 120 0.93 19.07 -31.55
CA SER A 120 2.01 19.93 -32.06
C SER A 120 3.21 19.12 -32.56
N ARG A 121 3.41 17.89 -32.05
CA ARG A 121 4.46 16.97 -32.52
C ARG A 121 3.95 15.53 -32.54
N TYR A 122 4.24 14.81 -33.62
CA TYR A 122 3.87 13.40 -33.79
C TYR A 122 5.01 12.59 -34.44
N SER A 123 5.95 12.11 -33.63
CA SER A 123 7.14 11.35 -34.04
C SER A 123 7.31 10.09 -33.20
N ALA A 124 8.12 9.13 -33.67
CA ALA A 124 8.39 7.92 -32.91
C ALA A 124 9.10 8.25 -31.58
N GLU A 125 9.90 9.32 -31.57
CA GLU A 125 10.71 9.79 -30.45
C GLU A 125 9.93 10.61 -29.43
N GLU A 126 8.82 11.23 -29.85
CA GLU A 126 8.06 12.18 -29.05
C GLU A 126 6.69 12.47 -29.66
N VAL A 127 5.67 12.54 -28.80
CA VAL A 127 4.35 13.08 -29.14
C VAL A 127 4.01 14.17 -28.14
N THR A 128 3.59 15.33 -28.63
CA THR A 128 3.19 16.46 -27.79
C THR A 128 1.81 16.93 -28.23
N PHE A 129 0.88 17.03 -27.29
CA PHE A 129 -0.49 17.40 -27.59
C PHE A 129 -1.13 18.19 -26.45
N VAL A 130 -2.10 19.00 -26.80
CA VAL A 130 -2.94 19.74 -25.86
C VAL A 130 -4.32 19.10 -25.86
N LEU A 131 -4.84 18.81 -24.67
CA LEU A 131 -6.21 18.38 -24.44
C LEU A 131 -6.97 19.55 -23.80
N GLY A 132 -8.02 20.02 -24.46
CA GLY A 132 -8.88 21.09 -23.94
C GLY A 132 -10.35 20.74 -24.05
N GLY A 133 -11.21 21.70 -23.71
CA GLY A 133 -12.66 21.52 -23.75
C GLY A 133 -13.26 21.49 -22.35
N GLN A 134 -14.29 20.67 -22.14
CA GLN A 134 -15.02 20.60 -20.87
C GLN A 134 -14.61 19.35 -20.08
N ASP A 135 -13.96 19.55 -18.92
CA ASP A 135 -13.61 18.45 -18.02
C ASP A 135 -14.82 18.03 -17.19
N ARG A 136 -15.49 16.98 -17.65
CA ARG A 136 -16.66 16.40 -16.99
C ARG A 136 -16.35 15.89 -15.57
N TYR A 137 -15.14 15.41 -15.31
CA TYR A 137 -14.77 14.91 -13.99
C TYR A 137 -14.63 16.08 -13.01
N HIS A 138 -14.06 17.19 -13.46
CA HIS A 138 -14.05 18.43 -12.68
C HIS A 138 -15.46 18.97 -12.44
N ARG A 139 -16.31 18.97 -13.47
CA ARG A 139 -17.72 19.39 -13.32
C ARG A 139 -18.44 18.58 -12.25
N ALA A 140 -18.33 17.26 -12.28
CA ALA A 140 -18.94 16.38 -11.28
C ALA A 140 -18.33 16.56 -9.88
N ALA A 141 -16.99 16.63 -9.78
CA ALA A 141 -16.31 16.85 -8.51
C ALA A 141 -16.67 18.20 -7.89
N ARG A 142 -16.76 19.26 -8.69
CA ARG A 142 -17.17 20.61 -8.27
C ARG A 142 -18.58 20.62 -7.69
N GLN A 143 -19.54 19.97 -8.35
CA GLN A 143 -20.93 19.89 -7.88
C GLN A 143 -21.06 19.24 -6.49
N LEU A 144 -20.11 18.37 -6.14
CA LEU A 144 -20.07 17.66 -4.86
C LEU A 144 -19.06 18.26 -3.85
N GLY A 145 -18.44 19.40 -4.17
CA GLY A 145 -17.46 20.06 -3.30
C GLY A 145 -16.17 19.27 -3.11
N LEU A 146 -15.75 18.52 -4.14
CA LEU A 146 -14.56 17.65 -4.13
C LEU A 146 -13.41 18.19 -4.99
N SER A 147 -13.61 19.25 -5.77
CA SER A 147 -12.63 19.75 -6.75
C SER A 147 -11.26 20.05 -6.15
N ASN A 148 -11.23 20.58 -4.92
CA ASN A 148 -10.00 20.94 -4.19
C ASN A 148 -9.34 19.73 -3.50
N LEU A 149 -9.98 18.56 -3.54
CA LEU A 149 -9.45 17.32 -2.98
C LEU A 149 -8.77 16.45 -4.04
N LEU A 150 -8.73 16.88 -5.31
CA LEU A 150 -8.20 16.11 -6.43
C LEU A 150 -7.00 16.80 -7.07
N GLN A 151 -6.05 16.00 -7.54
CA GLN A 151 -4.96 16.47 -8.40
C GLN A 151 -5.41 16.49 -9.86
N TRP A 152 -5.34 17.67 -10.47
CA TRP A 152 -5.67 17.87 -11.88
C TRP A 152 -4.39 17.85 -12.74
N PRO A 153 -4.45 17.27 -13.95
CA PRO A 153 -5.62 16.63 -14.56
C PRO A 153 -5.81 15.19 -14.08
N VAL A 154 -7.04 14.82 -13.70
CA VAL A 154 -7.35 13.44 -13.25
C VAL A 154 -7.18 12.39 -14.36
N VAL A 155 -7.07 12.82 -15.63
CA VAL A 155 -6.80 11.95 -16.77
C VAL A 155 -5.32 11.60 -16.92
N LEU A 156 -4.39 12.24 -16.19
CA LEU A 156 -2.97 11.91 -16.28
C LEU A 156 -2.67 10.45 -15.90
N PRO A 157 -3.15 9.92 -14.75
CA PRO A 157 -2.98 8.49 -14.42
C PRO A 157 -3.54 7.54 -15.46
N PHE A 158 -4.62 7.92 -16.14
CA PHE A 158 -5.19 7.14 -17.25
C PHE A 158 -4.20 7.05 -18.41
N MET A 159 -3.56 8.16 -18.78
CA MET A 159 -2.54 8.19 -19.84
C MET A 159 -1.25 7.48 -19.43
N GLU A 160 -0.82 7.60 -18.17
CA GLU A 160 0.32 6.85 -17.61
C GLU A 160 0.14 5.34 -17.80
N ALA A 161 -1.07 4.83 -17.50
CA ALA A 161 -1.38 3.42 -17.69
C ALA A 161 -1.36 2.98 -19.16
N ILE A 162 -1.71 3.86 -20.10
CA ILE A 162 -1.55 3.58 -21.53
C ILE A 162 -0.07 3.40 -21.87
N CYS A 163 0.81 4.29 -21.40
CA CYS A 163 2.26 4.14 -21.61
C CYS A 163 2.76 2.79 -21.10
N ASP A 164 2.39 2.43 -19.86
CA ASP A 164 2.84 1.19 -19.20
C ASP A 164 2.39 -0.09 -19.92
N VAL A 165 1.28 -0.06 -20.68
CA VAL A 165 0.81 -1.21 -21.47
C VAL A 165 1.38 -1.21 -22.88
N ILE A 166 1.41 -0.06 -23.55
CA ILE A 166 1.80 0.02 -24.95
C ILE A 166 3.32 -0.07 -25.10
N ALA A 167 4.07 0.74 -24.34
CA ALA A 167 5.53 0.79 -24.41
C ALA A 167 6.11 1.22 -23.05
N PRO A 168 6.43 0.28 -22.14
CA PRO A 168 6.82 0.55 -20.74
C PRO A 168 8.03 1.47 -20.54
N GLU A 169 8.92 1.55 -21.54
CA GLU A 169 10.10 2.43 -21.55
C GLU A 169 9.75 3.91 -21.77
N TRP A 170 8.47 4.20 -22.03
CA TRP A 170 7.97 5.54 -22.27
C TRP A 170 7.20 6.06 -21.06
N THR A 171 6.99 7.36 -21.04
CA THR A 171 6.19 8.02 -20.02
C THR A 171 5.47 9.22 -20.61
N ILE A 172 4.52 9.75 -19.86
CA ILE A 172 3.78 10.97 -20.20
C ILE A 172 3.88 11.95 -19.05
N SER A 173 4.17 13.20 -19.37
CA SER A 173 4.16 14.32 -18.43
C SER A 173 3.09 15.32 -18.82
N CYS A 174 2.52 16.00 -17.82
CA CYS A 174 1.68 17.17 -18.02
C CYS A 174 2.52 18.41 -17.71
N ASN A 175 2.89 19.16 -18.75
CA ASN A 175 3.77 20.32 -18.61
C ASN A 175 3.00 21.55 -18.10
N GLU A 176 1.76 21.69 -18.55
CA GLU A 176 0.88 22.79 -18.19
C GLU A 176 -0.52 22.24 -17.96
N ALA A 177 -1.13 22.61 -16.84
CA ALA A 177 -2.51 22.27 -16.55
C ALA A 177 -3.27 23.50 -16.07
N SER A 178 -4.34 23.83 -16.77
CA SER A 178 -5.27 24.87 -16.36
C SER A 178 -6.69 24.36 -16.42
N ILE A 179 -7.47 24.71 -15.41
CA ILE A 179 -8.90 24.46 -15.37
C ILE A 179 -9.59 25.60 -14.64
N ASN A 180 -10.67 26.12 -15.21
CA ASN A 180 -11.42 27.23 -14.62
C ASN A 180 -12.66 26.73 -13.85
N ASN A 181 -13.35 27.65 -13.18
CA ASN A 181 -14.58 27.33 -12.46
C ASN A 181 -15.66 26.74 -13.39
N GLY A 182 -15.70 27.16 -14.65
CA GLY A 182 -16.61 26.60 -15.66
C GLY A 182 -16.27 25.18 -16.12
N SER A 183 -15.23 24.55 -15.55
CA SER A 183 -14.67 23.26 -15.98
C SER A 183 -14.06 23.28 -17.38
N GLU A 184 -13.79 24.46 -17.94
CA GLU A 184 -12.99 24.55 -19.16
C GLU A 184 -11.54 24.24 -18.81
N CYS A 185 -10.98 23.24 -19.47
CA CYS A 185 -9.62 22.79 -19.26
C CYS A 185 -8.72 23.04 -20.46
N ASN A 186 -7.43 23.11 -20.17
CA ASN A 186 -6.36 23.08 -21.15
C ASN A 186 -5.14 22.42 -20.50
N TYR A 187 -4.81 21.20 -20.96
CA TYR A 187 -3.78 20.33 -20.43
C TYR A 187 -2.76 20.02 -21.54
N ALA A 188 -1.51 20.45 -21.37
CA ALA A 188 -0.43 20.18 -22.29
C ALA A 188 0.33 18.91 -21.87
N PHE A 189 0.26 17.87 -22.70
CA PHE A 189 0.90 16.59 -22.47
C PHE A 189 2.09 16.37 -23.39
N ARG A 190 3.10 15.66 -22.86
CA ARG A 190 4.29 15.25 -23.58
C ARG A 190 4.56 13.78 -23.32
N ILE A 191 4.49 12.97 -24.37
CA ILE A 191 4.93 11.57 -24.36
C ILE A 191 6.39 11.56 -24.80
N HIS A 192 7.26 11.01 -23.96
CA HIS A 192 8.69 10.96 -24.22
C HIS A 192 9.29 9.68 -23.66
N LEU A 193 10.46 9.32 -24.17
CA LEU A 193 11.23 8.22 -23.60
C LEU A 193 11.50 8.53 -22.13
N ARG A 194 11.41 7.52 -21.28
CA ARG A 194 11.78 7.65 -19.88
C ARG A 194 13.32 7.80 -19.82
N THR A 195 13.81 9.02 -20.09
CA THR A 195 15.21 9.38 -19.81
C THR A 195 15.45 9.06 -18.35
N GLU A 196 16.48 8.25 -18.11
CA GLU A 196 16.91 7.65 -16.85
C GLU A 196 16.08 8.11 -15.66
N ILE A 197 15.39 7.13 -15.04
CA ILE A 197 14.90 7.23 -13.67
C ILE A 197 15.97 7.98 -12.89
N HIS A 198 15.76 9.26 -12.57
CA HIS A 198 16.45 9.83 -11.43
C HIS A 198 16.11 8.84 -10.32
N PRO A 199 17.09 8.09 -9.77
CA PRO A 199 16.80 7.30 -8.60
C PRO A 199 16.11 8.29 -7.66
N LEU A 200 14.92 7.91 -7.17
CA LEU A 200 14.26 8.66 -6.10
C LEU A 200 15.38 9.09 -5.15
N PRO A 201 15.58 10.41 -4.95
CA PRO A 201 16.83 10.95 -4.43
C PRO A 201 17.22 10.11 -3.25
N ASP A 202 18.35 9.39 -3.30
CA ASP A 202 18.68 8.25 -2.43
C ASP A 202 18.06 8.44 -1.05
N ILE A 203 16.82 7.97 -0.88
CA ILE A 203 16.02 8.29 0.29
C ILE A 203 16.58 7.35 1.31
N GLN A 204 17.69 7.73 1.93
CA GLN A 204 18.36 6.93 2.92
C GLN A 204 17.54 7.07 4.20
N PRO A 205 16.75 6.05 4.59
CA PRO A 205 16.33 6.01 5.98
C PRO A 205 17.61 5.96 6.83
N GLY A 206 17.57 6.47 8.05
CA GLY A 206 18.64 6.24 9.03
C GLY A 206 18.83 4.75 9.40
N MET A 207 18.04 3.85 8.79
CA MET A 207 18.13 2.40 8.92
C MET A 207 19.03 1.84 7.82
N ARG A 208 19.89 0.90 8.19
CA ARG A 208 20.85 0.23 7.31
C ARG A 208 20.64 -1.28 7.30
N PRO A 209 21.11 -2.02 6.28
CA PRO A 209 21.21 -3.47 6.37
C PRO A 209 22.05 -3.89 7.60
N PRO A 210 21.79 -5.05 8.24
CA PRO A 210 20.84 -6.08 7.83
C PRO A 210 19.40 -5.85 8.28
N PHE A 211 19.12 -4.90 9.20
CA PHE A 211 17.76 -4.64 9.67
C PHE A 211 16.88 -3.96 8.60
N TYR A 212 17.42 -2.98 7.89
CA TYR A 212 16.74 -2.43 6.71
C TYR A 212 16.78 -3.45 5.57
N ARG A 213 15.59 -3.95 5.22
CA ARG A 213 15.39 -4.96 4.17
C ARG A 213 14.25 -4.49 3.26
N PRO A 214 14.54 -3.62 2.28
CA PRO A 214 13.54 -3.24 1.29
C PRO A 214 13.11 -4.49 0.50
N PRO A 215 11.90 -4.49 -0.08
CA PRO A 215 11.49 -5.58 -0.95
C PRO A 215 12.40 -5.65 -2.19
N ASP A 216 12.58 -6.87 -2.71
CA ASP A 216 13.34 -7.08 -3.96
C ASP A 216 12.62 -6.47 -5.18
N THR A 217 11.30 -6.25 -5.05
CA THR A 217 10.47 -5.61 -6.07
C THR A 217 10.50 -4.09 -5.94
N LYS A 218 10.35 -3.39 -7.08
CA LYS A 218 10.30 -1.92 -7.09
C LYS A 218 9.03 -1.44 -6.37
N LEU A 219 9.21 -0.61 -5.35
CA LEU A 219 8.12 0.05 -4.64
C LEU A 219 7.30 0.92 -5.60
N LYS A 220 5.98 0.69 -5.67
CA LYS A 220 5.04 1.55 -6.40
C LYS A 220 4.45 2.54 -5.40
N ALA A 221 4.65 3.84 -5.61
CA ALA A 221 4.14 4.88 -4.72
C ALA A 221 2.99 5.66 -5.36
N ALA A 222 1.94 5.96 -4.59
CA ALA A 222 0.81 6.78 -5.02
C ALA A 222 0.31 7.63 -3.85
N GLY A 223 0.58 8.94 -3.86
CA GLY A 223 0.18 9.83 -2.77
C GLY A 223 0.85 9.42 -1.45
N LYS A 224 0.07 9.08 -0.42
CA LYS A 224 0.54 8.55 0.88
C LYS A 224 0.72 7.02 0.93
N TYR A 225 0.40 6.34 -0.17
CA TYR A 225 0.41 4.89 -0.25
C TYR A 225 1.69 4.37 -0.92
N ILE A 226 2.14 3.20 -0.48
CA ILE A 226 3.05 2.36 -1.26
C ILE A 226 2.46 0.97 -1.41
N GLU A 227 2.74 0.36 -2.55
CA GLU A 227 2.41 -1.03 -2.85
C GLU A 227 3.69 -1.84 -3.02
N ILE A 228 3.70 -3.02 -2.40
CA ILE A 228 4.78 -3.99 -2.42
C ILE A 228 4.20 -5.32 -2.93
N GLU A 229 4.78 -5.84 -4.00
CA GLU A 229 4.56 -7.23 -4.40
C GLU A 229 5.56 -8.11 -3.66
N THR A 230 5.06 -9.03 -2.84
CA THR A 230 5.92 -9.95 -2.09
C THR A 230 6.20 -11.21 -2.92
N ALA A 231 7.28 -11.90 -2.60
CA ALA A 231 7.41 -13.30 -3.00
C ALA A 231 6.26 -14.14 -2.40
N SER A 232 6.05 -15.32 -2.96
CA SER A 232 5.09 -16.30 -2.42
C SER A 232 5.42 -16.59 -0.94
N ILE A 233 4.42 -16.41 -0.07
CA ILE A 233 4.55 -16.64 1.36
C ILE A 233 4.04 -18.05 1.64
N LYS A 234 4.97 -18.96 1.93
CA LYS A 234 4.66 -20.39 1.97
C LYS A 234 3.74 -20.78 3.13
N GLU A 235 4.05 -20.32 4.34
CA GLU A 235 3.50 -20.94 5.57
C GLU A 235 3.09 -19.97 6.68
N PHE A 236 3.35 -18.66 6.56
CA PHE A 236 3.08 -17.67 7.62
C PHE A 236 3.58 -18.09 9.04
N SER A 237 4.61 -18.94 9.10
CA SER A 237 5.28 -19.33 10.35
C SER A 237 5.94 -18.12 11.03
N GLY A 238 6.29 -18.23 12.31
CA GLY A 238 6.72 -17.08 13.12
C GLY A 238 7.92 -16.35 12.52
N ASN A 239 8.90 -17.12 12.03
CA ASN A 239 10.07 -16.57 11.36
C ASN A 239 9.77 -15.93 10.01
N HIS A 240 8.97 -16.59 9.16
CA HIS A 240 8.58 -16.04 7.86
C HIS A 240 7.71 -14.78 8.00
N PHE A 241 6.82 -14.76 9.00
CA PHE A 241 5.98 -13.61 9.27
C PHE A 241 6.77 -12.42 9.80
N ALA A 242 7.73 -12.66 10.70
CA ALA A 242 8.62 -11.60 11.18
C ALA A 242 9.47 -11.00 10.05
N ASP A 243 9.91 -11.81 9.08
CA ASP A 243 10.59 -11.34 7.86
C ASP A 243 9.67 -10.47 6.99
N LEU A 244 8.41 -10.89 6.80
CA LEU A 244 7.40 -10.09 6.10
C LEU A 244 7.20 -8.74 6.79
N LEU A 245 7.03 -8.74 8.11
CA LEU A 245 6.87 -7.50 8.88
C LEU A 245 8.10 -6.60 8.77
N GLN A 246 9.31 -7.16 8.73
CA GLN A 246 10.54 -6.40 8.53
C GLN A 246 10.58 -5.71 7.16
N ILE A 247 10.11 -6.37 6.10
CA ILE A 247 9.95 -5.78 4.77
C ILE A 247 8.92 -4.64 4.82
N CYS A 248 7.77 -4.87 5.45
CA CYS A 248 6.73 -3.85 5.60
C CYS A 248 7.23 -2.62 6.37
N ILE A 249 7.93 -2.82 7.49
CA ILE A 249 8.51 -1.72 8.30
C ILE A 249 9.59 -0.97 7.52
N SER A 250 10.39 -1.67 6.72
CA SER A 250 11.35 -1.02 5.81
C SER A 250 10.64 -0.16 4.76
N GLY A 251 9.52 -0.66 4.21
CA GLY A 251 8.63 0.12 3.34
C GLY A 251 8.03 1.36 4.03
N ILE A 252 7.60 1.22 5.29
CA ILE A 252 7.11 2.34 6.12
C ILE A 252 8.20 3.40 6.30
N ALA A 253 9.42 2.99 6.65
CA ALA A 253 10.54 3.91 6.84
C ALA A 253 10.86 4.67 5.55
N TRP A 254 10.91 3.97 4.42
CA TRP A 254 11.12 4.57 3.11
C TRP A 254 10.01 5.57 2.76
N ASN A 255 8.75 5.17 2.92
CA ASN A 255 7.60 6.01 2.59
C ASN A 255 7.52 7.25 3.49
N THR A 256 7.88 7.12 4.77
CA THR A 256 7.92 8.24 5.70
C THR A 256 8.96 9.26 5.27
N ASN A 257 10.19 8.84 4.96
CA ASN A 257 11.24 9.76 4.52
C ASN A 257 10.89 10.42 3.19
N ARG A 258 10.17 9.72 2.30
CA ARG A 258 9.63 10.32 1.06
C ARG A 258 8.59 11.40 1.33
N LEU A 259 7.66 11.15 2.27
CA LEU A 259 6.55 12.07 2.57
C LEU A 259 6.97 13.23 3.48
N CYS A 260 8.00 13.02 4.30
CA CYS A 260 8.50 13.97 5.29
C CYS A 260 10.04 14.01 5.20
N PRO A 261 10.61 14.53 4.10
CA PRO A 261 12.05 14.57 3.91
C PRO A 261 12.72 15.42 5.00
N ALA A 262 13.91 15.01 5.41
CA ALA A 262 14.74 15.71 6.37
C ALA A 262 16.16 15.89 5.84
N GLU A 263 16.84 16.94 6.31
CA GLU A 263 18.21 17.26 5.92
C GLU A 263 19.26 16.32 6.56
N GLU A 264 18.87 15.59 7.61
CA GLU A 264 19.71 14.62 8.32
C GLU A 264 18.99 13.26 8.45
N ASP A 265 19.77 12.20 8.74
CA ASP A 265 19.20 10.88 9.04
C ASP A 265 18.12 10.98 10.14
N GLN A 266 17.01 10.28 9.91
CA GLN A 266 15.97 10.09 10.92
C GLN A 266 15.91 8.64 11.37
N TYR A 267 15.74 8.46 12.67
CA TYR A 267 15.55 7.18 13.32
C TYR A 267 14.08 6.94 13.66
N MET A 268 13.60 5.75 13.32
CA MET A 268 12.22 5.34 13.53
C MET A 268 12.12 4.50 14.81
N LEU A 269 11.36 4.98 15.79
CA LEU A 269 11.17 4.31 17.08
C LEU A 269 9.73 3.84 17.18
N GLY A 270 9.51 2.53 17.03
CA GLY A 270 8.19 1.91 17.18
C GLY A 270 7.70 1.98 18.63
N SER A 271 6.47 2.44 18.82
CA SER A 271 5.77 2.45 20.11
C SER A 271 4.70 1.38 20.22
N LYS A 272 4.18 0.91 19.08
CA LYS A 272 3.12 -0.10 19.02
C LYS A 272 3.16 -0.80 17.68
N LEU A 273 3.10 -2.13 17.67
CA LEU A 273 2.74 -2.91 16.49
C LEU A 273 1.57 -3.80 16.87
N ARG A 274 0.51 -3.80 16.06
CA ARG A 274 -0.59 -4.75 16.17
C ARG A 274 -0.85 -5.34 14.81
N VAL A 275 -1.01 -6.65 14.75
CA VAL A 275 -1.33 -7.38 13.53
C VAL A 275 -2.40 -8.40 13.88
N PHE A 276 -3.40 -8.54 13.02
CA PHE A 276 -4.40 -9.58 13.16
C PHE A 276 -4.80 -10.10 11.79
N ARG A 277 -5.09 -11.40 11.74
CA ARG A 277 -5.59 -12.09 10.58
C ARG A 277 -7.07 -11.76 10.38
N THR A 278 -7.45 -11.48 9.15
CA THR A 278 -8.83 -11.12 8.75
C THR A 278 -9.43 -12.09 7.75
N GLY A 279 -8.60 -12.86 7.06
CA GLY A 279 -9.02 -13.76 5.99
C GLY A 279 -8.28 -15.09 6.03
N ALA A 280 -8.72 -16.01 5.17
CA ALA A 280 -8.04 -17.26 4.91
C ALA A 280 -6.99 -17.07 3.80
N PHE A 281 -6.04 -18.00 3.73
CA PHE A 281 -5.05 -18.05 2.66
C PHE A 281 -4.73 -19.51 2.34
N LEU A 282 -4.22 -19.76 1.14
CA LEU A 282 -3.68 -21.06 0.75
C LEU A 282 -2.17 -21.08 1.02
N THR A 283 -1.60 -22.26 1.18
CA THR A 283 -0.14 -22.43 1.12
C THR A 283 0.39 -21.86 -0.19
N ASP A 284 1.55 -21.20 -0.13
CA ASP A 284 2.21 -20.53 -1.27
C ASP A 284 1.46 -19.33 -1.89
N THR A 285 0.58 -18.64 -1.16
CA THR A 285 -0.12 -17.45 -1.67
C THR A 285 0.87 -16.32 -2.00
N ARG A 286 0.82 -15.76 -3.22
CA ARG A 286 1.46 -14.47 -3.49
C ARG A 286 0.64 -13.35 -2.87
N CYS A 287 1.32 -12.46 -2.16
CA CYS A 287 0.65 -11.36 -1.48
C CYS A 287 1.01 -10.02 -2.08
N ARG A 288 0.04 -9.12 -2.01
CA ARG A 288 0.21 -7.70 -2.30
C ARG A 288 0.05 -6.94 -0.99
N VAL A 289 1.08 -6.20 -0.59
CA VAL A 289 1.04 -5.35 0.59
C VAL A 289 0.74 -3.92 0.15
N VAL A 290 -0.24 -3.29 0.79
CA VAL A 290 -0.49 -1.85 0.68
C VAL A 290 -0.20 -1.20 2.03
N ILE A 291 0.69 -0.23 2.02
CA ILE A 291 1.08 0.52 3.21
C ILE A 291 0.58 1.95 3.05
N GLU A 292 -0.06 2.46 4.09
CA GLU A 292 -0.54 3.83 4.19
C GLU A 292 0.12 4.50 5.38
N ASN A 293 0.82 5.62 5.15
CA ASN A 293 1.41 6.40 6.23
C ASN A 293 0.53 7.60 6.57
N MET A 294 0.35 7.85 7.86
CA MET A 294 -0.41 8.97 8.40
C MET A 294 0.42 9.73 9.43
N THR A 295 0.56 11.03 9.22
CA THR A 295 1.18 11.94 10.20
C THR A 295 0.13 12.36 11.21
N ILE A 296 0.34 12.03 12.49
CA ILE A 296 -0.54 12.44 13.59
C ILE A 296 -0.14 13.85 14.05
N ASP A 297 1.16 14.05 14.27
CA ASP A 297 1.76 15.36 14.54
C ASP A 297 3.20 15.41 14.02
N LYS A 298 3.96 16.45 14.36
CA LYS A 298 5.33 16.66 13.86
C LYS A 298 6.30 15.50 14.15
N ARG A 299 6.03 14.65 15.15
CA ARG A 299 6.92 13.56 15.57
C ARG A 299 6.26 12.19 15.57
N ARG A 300 4.94 12.13 15.76
CA ARG A 300 4.17 10.89 15.84
C ARG A 300 3.51 10.56 14.51
N HIS A 301 3.69 9.31 14.12
CA HIS A 301 3.13 8.76 12.90
C HIS A 301 2.45 7.43 13.21
N SER A 302 1.49 7.09 12.37
CA SER A 302 0.86 5.78 12.35
C SER A 302 0.85 5.28 10.92
N SER A 303 1.13 4.00 10.74
CA SER A 303 1.10 3.34 9.45
C SER A 303 0.18 2.14 9.49
N PHE A 304 -0.62 2.00 8.45
CA PHE A 304 -1.52 0.86 8.26
C PHE A 304 -0.98 -0.03 7.15
N ILE A 305 -0.80 -1.31 7.44
CA ILE A 305 -0.35 -2.32 6.49
C ILE A 305 -1.55 -3.22 6.19
N ARG A 306 -1.87 -3.39 4.92
CA ARG A 306 -2.92 -4.31 4.45
C ARG A 306 -2.28 -5.34 3.56
N LEU A 307 -2.37 -6.60 3.94
CA LEU A 307 -1.89 -7.73 3.14
C LEU A 307 -3.07 -8.33 2.39
N PHE A 308 -2.99 -8.36 1.07
CA PHE A 308 -4.00 -8.93 0.19
C PHE A 308 -3.51 -10.24 -0.44
N GLY A 309 -4.40 -11.21 -0.58
CA GLY A 309 -4.20 -12.40 -1.39
C GLY A 309 -4.32 -12.11 -2.89
N GLU A 310 -4.13 -13.15 -3.70
CA GLU A 310 -4.17 -13.05 -5.17
C GLU A 310 -5.56 -12.63 -5.68
N ASN A 311 -6.64 -13.01 -5.00
CA ASN A 311 -8.00 -12.64 -5.40
C ASN A 311 -8.44 -11.28 -4.82
N GLY A 312 -7.55 -10.57 -4.13
CA GLY A 312 -7.80 -9.24 -3.57
C GLY A 312 -8.46 -9.25 -2.19
N GLU A 313 -8.68 -10.41 -1.59
CA GLU A 313 -9.12 -10.55 -0.20
C GLU A 313 -8.03 -10.09 0.78
N MET A 314 -8.43 -9.41 1.85
CA MET A 314 -7.48 -8.98 2.89
C MET A 314 -7.21 -10.15 3.85
N ILE A 315 -5.95 -10.56 3.93
CA ILE A 315 -5.50 -11.68 4.77
C ILE A 315 -5.07 -11.17 6.15
N TYR A 316 -4.28 -10.10 6.19
CA TYR A 316 -3.83 -9.48 7.44
C TYR A 316 -3.98 -7.97 7.39
N PHE A 317 -4.25 -7.40 8.55
CA PHE A 317 -4.16 -5.98 8.82
C PHE A 317 -3.15 -5.73 9.92
N ALA A 318 -2.30 -4.72 9.75
CA ALA A 318 -1.45 -4.22 10.80
C ALA A 318 -1.54 -2.71 11.01
N GLU A 319 -1.35 -2.31 12.26
CA GLU A 319 -1.18 -0.94 12.71
C GLU A 319 0.21 -0.82 13.34
N PHE A 320 0.99 0.16 12.90
CA PHE A 320 2.30 0.45 13.43
C PHE A 320 2.40 1.93 13.82
N ASP A 321 2.49 2.20 15.11
CA ASP A 321 2.73 3.55 15.63
C ASP A 321 4.21 3.74 15.92
N TYR A 322 4.74 4.89 15.52
CA TYR A 322 6.15 5.19 15.66
C TYR A 322 6.41 6.68 15.78
N GLN A 323 7.62 7.00 16.26
CA GLN A 323 8.14 8.34 16.32
C GLN A 323 9.36 8.48 15.43
N MET A 324 9.45 9.59 14.70
CA MET A 324 10.64 9.96 13.93
C MET A 324 11.52 10.89 14.76
N TRP A 325 12.79 10.51 14.93
CA TRP A 325 13.78 11.25 15.70
C TRP A 325 14.93 11.66 14.79
N GLY A 326 15.26 12.96 14.75
CA GLY A 326 16.49 13.40 14.10
C GLY A 326 17.72 12.82 14.81
N LYS A 327 18.73 12.45 14.02
CA LYS A 327 19.98 11.80 14.49
C LYS A 327 20.59 12.46 15.72
N GLN A 328 20.75 13.78 15.72
CA GLN A 328 21.36 14.51 16.83
C GLN A 328 20.58 14.35 18.15
N VAL A 329 19.25 14.46 18.07
CA VAL A 329 18.38 14.36 19.24
C VAL A 329 18.40 12.95 19.81
N PHE A 330 18.35 11.94 18.93
CA PHE A 330 18.49 10.54 19.30
C PHE A 330 19.82 10.28 20.00
N CYS A 331 20.94 10.69 19.40
CA CYS A 331 22.27 10.43 19.94
C CYS A 331 22.46 11.03 21.34
N ARG A 332 21.94 12.26 21.56
CA ARG A 332 21.99 12.89 22.87
C ARG A 332 21.16 12.13 23.91
N LYS A 333 19.96 11.67 23.53
CA LYS A 333 19.04 11.00 24.47
C LYS A 333 19.50 9.59 24.85
N PHE A 334 20.14 8.87 23.92
CA PHE A 334 20.54 7.48 24.09
C PHE A 334 22.06 7.29 24.21
N ALA A 335 22.79 8.35 24.59
CA ALA A 335 24.26 8.34 24.65
C ALA A 335 24.85 7.17 25.46
N ALA A 336 24.16 6.74 26.52
CA ALA A 336 24.58 5.61 27.36
C ALA A 336 24.51 4.24 26.66
N LEU A 337 23.73 4.11 25.59
CA LEU A 337 23.58 2.87 24.82
C LEU A 337 24.53 2.80 23.63
N ARG A 338 25.34 3.83 23.41
CA ARG A 338 26.23 3.92 22.25
C ARG A 338 27.39 2.94 22.42
N ASP A 339 27.69 2.20 21.37
CA ASP A 339 28.87 1.37 21.26
C ASP A 339 29.74 1.85 20.10
N THR A 340 31.00 2.16 20.39
CA THR A 340 31.96 2.65 19.39
C THR A 340 32.75 1.51 18.74
N ALA A 341 32.60 0.28 19.21
CA ALA A 341 33.27 -0.87 18.58
C ALA A 341 32.72 -1.11 17.17
N ALA A 342 33.62 -1.33 16.22
CA ALA A 342 33.24 -1.79 14.90
C ALA A 342 32.68 -3.22 15.03
N ILE A 343 31.37 -3.35 14.88
CA ILE A 343 30.68 -4.63 14.82
C ILE A 343 30.44 -4.91 13.34
N THR A 344 30.69 -6.15 12.90
CA THR A 344 30.36 -6.58 11.54
C THR A 344 29.12 -7.45 11.60
N ALA A 345 28.15 -7.20 10.72
CA ALA A 345 26.96 -8.04 10.63
C ALA A 345 27.36 -9.44 10.15
N ASP A 346 27.02 -10.46 10.93
CA ASP A 346 27.11 -11.85 10.51
C ASP A 346 25.70 -12.44 10.48
N ARG A 347 25.27 -12.86 9.29
CA ARG A 347 23.93 -13.41 9.04
C ARG A 347 23.83 -14.89 9.39
N ASN A 348 24.94 -15.55 9.72
CA ASN A 348 24.98 -16.96 10.06
C ASN A 348 24.88 -17.22 11.57
N ILE A 349 24.78 -16.17 12.37
CA ILE A 349 24.62 -16.30 13.82
C ILE A 349 23.22 -16.82 14.12
N LEU A 350 23.17 -17.92 14.88
CA LEU A 350 21.93 -18.51 15.35
C LEU A 350 21.26 -17.57 16.36
N LEU A 351 19.93 -17.52 16.32
CA LEU A 351 19.16 -16.82 17.33
C LEU A 351 19.37 -17.48 18.71
N PRO A 352 19.46 -16.71 19.79
CA PRO A 352 19.53 -17.27 21.13
C PRO A 352 18.26 -18.06 21.43
N VAL A 353 18.42 -19.25 22.00
CA VAL A 353 17.31 -20.13 22.39
C VAL A 353 16.96 -19.84 23.85
N PRO A 354 15.72 -19.44 24.18
CA PRO A 354 15.32 -19.24 25.56
C PRO A 354 15.44 -20.52 26.40
N VAL A 355 15.78 -20.34 27.68
CA VAL A 355 15.94 -21.45 28.64
C VAL A 355 14.91 -21.28 29.76
N ARG A 356 13.99 -22.24 29.87
CA ARG A 356 13.00 -22.30 30.96
C ARG A 356 13.71 -22.49 32.31
N ILE A 357 13.35 -21.70 33.32
CA ILE A 357 13.94 -21.78 34.68
C ILE A 357 12.93 -22.15 35.78
N ASN A 358 11.63 -21.89 35.57
CA ASN A 358 10.56 -22.20 36.52
C ASN A 358 9.34 -22.78 35.77
N PHE A 359 9.41 -24.06 35.37
CA PHE A 359 8.43 -24.70 34.46
C PHE A 359 7.51 -25.73 35.15
N ASP A 360 7.20 -25.53 36.43
CA ASP A 360 6.30 -26.41 37.17
C ASP A 360 4.84 -26.28 36.71
N ASP A 361 4.45 -25.08 36.27
CA ASP A 361 3.19 -24.81 35.59
C ASP A 361 3.48 -24.49 34.11
N PRO A 362 3.12 -25.38 33.15
CA PRO A 362 3.39 -25.12 31.75
C PRO A 362 2.61 -23.91 31.22
N PHE A 363 1.52 -23.48 31.85
CA PHE A 363 0.75 -22.32 31.41
C PHE A 363 1.25 -21.00 32.01
N ARG A 364 2.15 -21.06 33.00
CA ARG A 364 2.76 -19.87 33.59
C ARG A 364 4.16 -20.16 34.10
N TYR A 365 5.15 -19.68 33.36
CA TYR A 365 6.54 -20.00 33.65
C TYR A 365 7.48 -18.81 33.39
N GLU A 366 8.72 -18.96 33.83
CA GLU A 366 9.80 -18.05 33.50
C GLU A 366 10.82 -18.70 32.57
N ALA A 367 11.35 -17.91 31.65
CA ALA A 367 12.47 -18.25 30.79
C ALA A 367 13.54 -17.15 30.82
N ILE A 368 14.79 -17.53 30.57
CA ILE A 368 15.90 -16.62 30.37
C ILE A 368 16.23 -16.60 28.88
N ILE A 369 16.28 -15.40 28.30
CA ILE A 369 16.83 -15.17 26.97
C ILE A 369 18.33 -14.92 27.14
N PRO A 370 19.19 -15.77 26.55
CA PRO A 370 20.62 -15.52 26.52
C PRO A 370 20.98 -14.18 25.88
N ALA A 371 22.17 -13.68 26.19
CA ALA A 371 22.69 -12.44 25.60
C ALA A 371 22.57 -12.45 24.06
N VAL A 372 21.82 -11.49 23.52
CA VAL A 372 21.67 -11.33 22.07
C VAL A 372 22.97 -10.77 21.50
N ASP A 373 23.52 -11.43 20.49
CA ASP A 373 24.75 -10.97 19.87
C ASP A 373 24.56 -9.59 19.20
N LYS A 374 25.54 -8.70 19.39
CA LYS A 374 25.48 -7.32 18.89
C LYS A 374 25.37 -7.25 17.36
N SER A 375 25.92 -8.23 16.65
CA SER A 375 25.84 -8.32 15.19
C SER A 375 24.41 -8.51 14.67
N LEU A 376 23.54 -9.21 15.44
CA LEU A 376 22.12 -9.39 15.12
C LEU A 376 21.31 -8.10 15.29
N CYS A 377 21.83 -7.13 16.05
CA CYS A 377 21.19 -5.86 16.35
C CYS A 377 21.60 -4.73 15.40
N GLN A 378 22.42 -5.02 14.39
CA GLN A 378 22.91 -4.01 13.46
C GLN A 378 21.84 -3.52 12.48
N GLY A 379 22.04 -2.29 12.01
CA GLY A 379 21.26 -1.71 10.93
C GLY A 379 19.97 -1.02 11.36
N HIS A 380 19.57 -1.13 12.63
CA HIS A 380 18.41 -0.37 13.11
C HIS A 380 18.80 1.08 13.47
N PHE A 381 19.85 1.23 14.29
CA PHE A 381 20.42 2.53 14.68
C PHE A 381 21.95 2.46 14.65
N ASP A 382 22.59 3.25 13.79
CA ASP A 382 24.04 3.22 13.60
C ASP A 382 24.81 3.53 14.91
N GLY A 383 25.64 2.57 15.35
CA GLY A 383 26.43 2.68 16.58
C GLY A 383 25.66 2.42 17.89
N TYR A 384 24.44 1.89 17.82
CA TYR A 384 23.65 1.51 18.99
C TYR A 384 23.17 0.05 18.84
N PRO A 385 23.87 -0.93 19.45
CA PRO A 385 23.50 -2.33 19.36
C PRO A 385 22.33 -2.60 20.32
N VAL A 386 21.12 -2.23 19.89
CA VAL A 386 19.88 -2.42 20.64
C VAL A 386 19.04 -3.52 19.99
N VAL A 387 18.46 -4.38 20.81
CA VAL A 387 17.66 -5.53 20.37
C VAL A 387 16.37 -5.04 19.71
N PRO A 388 16.16 -5.24 18.40
CA PRO A 388 14.91 -4.86 17.75
C PRO A 388 13.75 -5.71 18.28
N ALA A 389 12.59 -5.10 18.52
CA ALA A 389 11.44 -5.83 19.06
C ALA A 389 10.96 -6.98 18.14
N LEU A 390 11.10 -6.85 16.81
CA LEU A 390 10.84 -7.94 15.86
C LEU A 390 11.84 -9.10 15.98
N LEU A 391 13.11 -8.82 16.28
CA LEU A 391 14.11 -9.87 16.52
C LEU A 391 13.75 -10.64 17.80
N LEU A 392 13.31 -9.92 18.83
CA LEU A 392 12.87 -10.52 20.08
C LEU A 392 11.60 -11.35 19.90
N PHE A 393 10.65 -10.92 19.07
CA PHE A 393 9.51 -11.75 18.69
C PHE A 393 9.96 -13.08 18.05
N LYS A 394 10.93 -13.07 17.11
CA LYS A 394 11.47 -14.33 16.54
C LYS A 394 12.03 -15.27 17.61
N ILE A 395 12.76 -14.73 18.59
CA ILE A 395 13.31 -15.50 19.71
C ILE A 395 12.19 -16.11 20.57
N LEU A 396 11.12 -15.34 20.83
CA LEU A 396 9.96 -15.83 21.59
C LEU A 396 9.17 -16.90 20.82
N CYS A 397 9.09 -16.82 19.48
CA CYS A 397 8.47 -17.85 18.66
C CYS A 397 9.18 -19.21 18.84
N ILE A 398 10.51 -19.25 18.93
CA ILE A 398 11.26 -20.49 19.17
C ILE A 398 10.79 -21.18 20.47
N GLU A 399 10.61 -20.40 21.53
CA GLU A 399 10.14 -20.92 22.82
C GLU A 399 8.67 -21.36 22.77
N SER A 400 7.81 -20.58 22.13
CA SER A 400 6.39 -20.94 21.95
C SER A 400 6.20 -22.18 21.08
N GLU A 401 6.95 -22.31 19.98
CA GLU A 401 6.92 -23.50 19.13
C GLU A 401 7.38 -24.73 19.91
N LYS A 402 8.46 -24.62 20.70
CA LYS A 402 8.89 -25.68 21.60
C LYS A 402 7.82 -26.03 22.62
N TRP A 403 7.16 -25.04 23.23
CA TRP A 403 6.06 -25.27 24.16
C TRP A 403 4.90 -26.01 23.51
N ILE A 404 4.51 -25.62 22.29
CA ILE A 404 3.45 -26.29 21.52
C ILE A 404 3.81 -27.76 21.30
N GLN A 405 5.06 -28.04 20.90
CA GLN A 405 5.52 -29.42 20.71
C GLN A 405 5.51 -30.23 22.00
N ASP A 406 5.99 -29.65 23.12
CA ASP A 406 6.09 -30.35 24.39
C ASP A 406 4.73 -30.60 25.08
N ILE A 407 3.79 -29.66 24.96
CA ILE A 407 2.54 -29.64 25.74
C ILE A 407 1.30 -29.98 24.91
N VAL A 408 1.19 -29.46 23.69
CA VAL A 408 0.04 -29.72 22.80
C VAL A 408 0.29 -30.97 21.95
N ALA A 409 1.54 -31.16 21.50
CA ALA A 409 1.96 -32.26 20.63
C ALA A 409 1.06 -32.41 19.37
N PRO A 410 1.02 -31.39 18.50
CA PRO A 410 0.21 -31.45 17.28
C PRO A 410 0.68 -32.55 16.32
N ALA A 411 -0.20 -32.94 15.40
CA ALA A 411 0.16 -33.82 14.29
C ALA A 411 1.28 -33.19 13.45
N ALA A 412 2.17 -34.03 12.90
CA ALA A 412 3.39 -33.59 12.21
C ALA A 412 3.15 -32.74 10.94
N ASP A 413 1.93 -32.71 10.43
CA ASP A 413 1.49 -31.96 9.25
C ASP A 413 0.84 -30.60 9.59
N LYS A 414 0.65 -30.29 10.88
CA LYS A 414 0.06 -29.03 11.33
C LYS A 414 1.13 -28.05 11.83
N ASN A 415 1.50 -27.12 10.97
CA ASN A 415 2.35 -25.99 11.34
C ASN A 415 1.50 -24.89 11.99
N PRO A 416 1.90 -24.38 13.17
CA PRO A 416 1.21 -23.24 13.79
C PRO A 416 1.17 -22.03 12.85
N VAL A 417 0.00 -21.41 12.75
CA VAL A 417 -0.23 -20.17 11.99
C VAL A 417 -0.47 -19.01 12.95
N LEU A 418 0.18 -17.88 12.69
CA LEU A 418 0.03 -16.70 13.53
C LEU A 418 -1.32 -16.04 13.28
N ASP A 419 -2.22 -16.03 14.25
CA ASP A 419 -3.52 -15.38 14.11
C ASP A 419 -3.45 -13.89 14.45
N SER A 420 -2.75 -13.55 15.53
CA SER A 420 -2.56 -12.16 15.95
C SER A 420 -1.20 -11.95 16.62
N ILE A 421 -0.71 -10.71 16.60
CA ILE A 421 0.45 -10.27 17.39
C ILE A 421 0.28 -8.82 17.82
N ALA A 422 0.65 -8.52 19.06
CA ALA A 422 0.80 -7.18 19.59
C ALA A 422 2.16 -7.02 20.28
N ILE A 423 2.91 -5.98 19.89
CA ILE A 423 4.22 -5.65 20.45
C ILE A 423 4.14 -4.24 21.04
N PHE A 424 4.51 -4.10 22.31
CA PHE A 424 4.49 -2.83 23.04
C PHE A 424 5.87 -2.55 23.66
N PRO A 425 6.78 -1.92 22.90
CA PRO A 425 8.08 -1.51 23.44
C PRO A 425 7.91 -0.40 24.47
N GLN A 426 8.49 -0.58 25.66
CA GLN A 426 8.50 0.42 26.71
C GLN A 426 9.86 1.12 26.80
N GLN A 427 10.94 0.36 26.62
CA GLN A 427 12.32 0.85 26.68
C GLN A 427 13.20 0.18 25.63
N MET A 428 14.31 0.83 25.30
CA MET A 428 15.33 0.20 24.45
C MET A 428 16.06 -0.90 25.22
N MET A 429 16.27 -2.02 24.55
CA MET A 429 16.94 -3.19 25.09
C MET A 429 18.36 -3.25 24.54
N GLN A 430 19.38 -3.33 25.40
CA GLN A 430 20.78 -3.44 25.00
C GLN A 430 21.13 -4.86 24.51
N ALA A 431 21.97 -4.99 23.49
CA ALA A 431 22.55 -6.29 23.14
C ALA A 431 23.63 -6.72 24.14
N GLY A 432 23.98 -8.01 24.15
CA GLY A 432 25.05 -8.54 25.00
C GLY A 432 24.68 -8.74 26.48
N VAL A 433 23.42 -8.53 26.85
CA VAL A 433 22.91 -8.78 28.22
C VAL A 433 21.77 -9.79 28.18
N PHE A 434 21.61 -10.51 29.29
CA PHE A 434 20.54 -11.49 29.46
C PHE A 434 19.22 -10.82 29.83
N TYR A 435 18.12 -11.43 29.41
CA TYR A 435 16.77 -10.97 29.76
C TYR A 435 15.97 -12.06 30.43
N ARG A 436 15.05 -11.66 31.30
CA ARG A 436 14.04 -12.54 31.89
C ARG A 436 12.73 -12.34 31.16
N VAL A 437 12.03 -13.43 30.91
CA VAL A 437 10.69 -13.44 30.33
C VAL A 437 9.75 -14.18 31.25
N THR A 438 8.68 -13.52 31.64
CA THR A 438 7.52 -14.19 32.22
C THR A 438 6.56 -14.54 31.09
N VAL A 439 6.29 -15.82 30.92
CA VAL A 439 5.40 -16.36 29.89
C VAL A 439 4.10 -16.80 30.55
N THR A 440 2.98 -16.31 30.04
CA THR A 440 1.64 -16.84 30.37
C THR A 440 0.98 -17.33 29.10
N VAL A 441 0.48 -18.56 29.13
CA VAL A 441 -0.22 -19.18 28.00
C VAL A 441 -1.69 -19.30 28.35
N HIS A 442 -2.55 -18.81 27.45
CA HIS A 442 -4.00 -18.93 27.57
C HIS A 442 -4.52 -19.78 26.41
N GLN A 443 -5.27 -20.83 26.71
CA GLN A 443 -6.01 -21.57 25.70
C GLN A 443 -7.33 -20.85 25.42
N ALA A 444 -7.40 -20.15 24.29
CA ALA A 444 -8.60 -19.41 23.88
C ALA A 444 -9.64 -20.33 23.23
N SER A 445 -9.20 -21.39 22.55
CA SER A 445 -10.04 -22.44 21.98
C SER A 445 -9.30 -23.78 21.92
N ALA A 446 -9.93 -24.82 21.38
CA ALA A 446 -9.25 -26.11 21.15
C ALA A 446 -8.03 -26.00 20.22
N GLN A 447 -7.98 -24.99 19.34
CA GLN A 447 -6.93 -24.81 18.33
C GLN A 447 -6.15 -23.50 18.49
N LEU A 448 -6.57 -22.59 19.38
CA LEU A 448 -6.00 -21.25 19.52
C LEU A 448 -5.36 -21.05 20.89
N PHE A 449 -4.06 -20.74 20.88
CA PHE A 449 -3.26 -20.49 22.09
C PHE A 449 -2.65 -19.11 22.05
N LYS A 450 -2.94 -18.31 23.08
CA LYS A 450 -2.38 -16.97 23.27
C LYS A 450 -1.17 -17.04 24.20
N PHE A 451 -0.05 -16.47 23.76
CA PHE A 451 1.16 -16.30 24.55
C PHE A 451 1.30 -14.84 24.93
N VAL A 452 1.44 -14.58 26.23
CA VAL A 452 1.72 -13.25 26.79
C VAL A 452 3.12 -13.29 27.39
N ASN A 453 4.05 -12.56 26.77
CA ASN A 453 5.46 -12.52 27.11
C ASN A 453 5.81 -11.14 27.67
N THR A 454 6.15 -11.09 28.96
CA THR A 454 6.63 -9.86 29.60
C THR A 454 8.14 -9.95 29.78
N VAL A 455 8.88 -9.08 29.11
CA VAL A 455 10.35 -9.09 29.10
C VAL A 455 10.89 -8.00 30.03
N THR A 456 11.79 -8.40 30.93
CA THR A 456 12.42 -7.57 31.95
C THR A 456 13.93 -7.77 31.94
N GLY A 457 14.69 -6.81 32.49
CA GLY A 457 16.13 -6.97 32.70
C GLY A 457 16.40 -7.92 33.86
N ILE A 458 17.48 -8.71 33.80
CA ILE A 458 17.88 -9.56 34.94
C ILE A 458 18.19 -8.71 36.18
N GLU A 459 18.85 -7.57 36.00
CA GLU A 459 19.28 -6.69 37.09
C GLU A 459 18.18 -5.74 37.59
N ALA A 460 17.08 -5.62 36.84
CA ALA A 460 15.95 -4.73 37.14
C ALA A 460 14.61 -5.42 36.78
N PRO A 461 14.24 -6.49 37.50
CA PRO A 461 13.08 -7.33 37.18
C PRO A 461 11.73 -6.58 37.30
N GLU A 462 11.68 -5.47 38.04
CA GLU A 462 10.50 -4.60 38.16
C GLU A 462 10.27 -3.71 36.93
N THR A 463 11.27 -3.54 36.07
CA THR A 463 11.19 -2.69 34.88
C THR A 463 10.83 -3.51 33.66
N VAL A 464 9.60 -3.37 33.18
CA VAL A 464 9.15 -3.97 31.92
C VAL A 464 9.78 -3.23 30.74
N LEU A 465 10.51 -3.97 29.91
CA LEU A 465 11.18 -3.46 28.73
C LEU A 465 10.32 -3.63 27.47
N LEU A 466 9.66 -4.78 27.35
CA LEU A 466 8.83 -5.15 26.21
C LEU A 466 7.70 -6.07 26.66
N CYS A 467 6.50 -5.85 26.13
CA CYS A 467 5.42 -6.84 26.16
C CYS A 467 5.14 -7.32 24.74
N VAL A 468 5.09 -8.64 24.56
CA VAL A 468 4.76 -9.30 23.29
C VAL A 468 3.62 -10.29 23.53
N GLU A 469 2.51 -10.07 22.87
CA GLU A 469 1.36 -10.96 22.86
C GLU A 469 1.20 -11.54 21.46
N PHE A 470 0.96 -12.84 21.31
CA PHE A 470 0.58 -13.40 20.03
C PHE A 470 -0.24 -14.68 20.19
N ASP A 471 -1.05 -14.95 19.17
CA ASP A 471 -1.94 -16.09 19.12
C ASP A 471 -1.49 -17.06 18.03
N TRP A 472 -1.34 -18.34 18.38
CA TRP A 472 -1.06 -19.44 17.47
C TRP A 472 -2.32 -20.27 17.25
N GLU A 473 -2.74 -20.41 16.00
CA GLU A 473 -3.72 -21.40 15.56
C GLU A 473 -3.02 -22.68 15.10
N ILE A 474 -3.50 -23.85 15.54
CA ILE A 474 -2.88 -25.18 15.35
C ILE A 474 -3.80 -26.14 14.55
#